data_AF-A0A914R4R8-F1
#
_entry.id   AF-A0A914R4R8-F1
#
_cell.length_a   1.000
_cell.length_b   1.000
_cell.length_c   1.000
_cell.angle_alpha   90.00
_cell.angle_beta   90.00
_cell.angle_gamma   90.00
#
_symmetry.space_group_name_H-M   'P 1'
#
loop_
_entity.id
_entity.type
_entity.pdbx_description
1 polymer ?
#
loop_
_entity_poly.entity_id
_entity_poly.type
_entity_poly.pdbx_seq_one_letter_code
_entity_poly.pdbx_strand_id
1 'polypeptide(L)'
;MNRESVQNNFQYLQVTVEYKFDKGACVPLRVHTIVISAQHKASTPLEKVRSDLIEHVIKAVVPEDLLDEETLYYLNPCGSFIIGGPQSDAGLTGRKIIVDTYGGWGAHGGGAF
;
A
#
# COMPACT_ATOMS: atom_id res chain seq x y z
N MET A 1 7.97 4.76 21.58
CA MET A 1 7.07 3.89 20.78
C MET A 1 7.86 3.44 19.56
N ASN A 2 8.17 2.15 19.46
CA ASN A 2 9.33 1.65 18.71
C ASN A 2 9.02 1.50 17.20
N ARG A 3 9.48 2.45 16.37
CA ARG A 3 9.32 2.46 14.89
C ARG A 3 10.33 1.56 14.16
N GLU A 4 10.80 0.47 14.78
CA GLU A 4 12.05 -0.19 14.36
C GLU A 4 11.91 -1.39 13.40
N SER A 5 10.70 -1.92 13.21
CA SER A 5 10.45 -3.16 12.45
C SER A 5 10.38 -2.96 10.94
N VAL A 6 9.93 -1.79 10.49
CA VAL A 6 9.81 -1.44 9.06
C VAL A 6 10.83 -0.33 8.78
N GLN A 7 11.71 -0.54 7.79
CA GLN A 7 12.54 0.57 7.32
C GLN A 7 11.62 1.64 6.73
N ASN A 8 11.94 2.92 6.92
CA ASN A 8 11.11 4.09 6.54
C ASN A 8 10.75 4.21 5.03
N ASN A 9 11.03 3.20 4.21
CA ASN A 9 10.75 3.15 2.79
C ASN A 9 9.75 2.01 2.51
N PHE A 10 8.46 2.32 2.52
CA PHE A 10 7.46 1.47 1.88
C PHE A 10 7.75 1.47 0.37
N GLN A 11 7.82 0.28 -0.24
CA GLN A 11 8.13 0.20 -1.67
C GLN A 11 6.87 0.14 -2.52
N TYR A 12 5.88 -0.66 -2.11
CA TYR A 12 4.64 -0.81 -2.84
C TYR A 12 3.46 -0.97 -1.89
N LEU A 13 2.40 -0.19 -2.12
CA LEU A 13 1.12 -0.32 -1.45
C LEU A 13 0.02 -0.21 -2.52
N GLN A 14 -1.00 -1.06 -2.41
CA GLN A 14 -2.17 -1.05 -3.26
C GLN A 14 -3.42 -1.26 -2.41
N VAL A 15 -4.48 -0.52 -2.74
CA VAL A 15 -5.79 -0.64 -2.09
C VAL A 15 -6.85 -0.87 -3.15
N THR A 16 -7.67 -1.89 -2.93
CA THR A 16 -8.91 -2.13 -3.70
C THR A 16 -10.08 -1.71 -2.83
N VAL A 17 -10.92 -0.81 -3.34
CA VAL A 17 -12.10 -0.28 -2.65
C VAL A 17 -13.35 -0.67 -3.43
N GLU A 18 -14.38 -1.10 -2.71
CA GLU A 18 -15.70 -1.36 -3.24
C GLU A 18 -16.52 -0.07 -3.26
N TYR A 19 -17.20 0.19 -4.38
CA TYR A 19 -17.94 1.43 -4.61
C TYR A 19 -19.37 1.16 -5.06
N LYS A 20 -20.28 2.06 -4.67
CA LYS A 20 -21.55 2.25 -5.38
C LYS A 20 -21.50 3.52 -6.22
N PHE A 21 -22.21 3.50 -7.34
CA PHE A 21 -22.42 4.68 -8.16
C PHE A 21 -23.83 5.22 -7.93
N ASP A 22 -23.93 6.47 -7.50
CA ASP A 22 -25.21 7.16 -7.30
C ASP A 22 -25.20 8.50 -8.04
N LYS A 23 -26.09 8.64 -9.03
CA LYS A 23 -26.25 9.86 -9.84
C LYS A 23 -24.92 10.44 -10.38
N GLY A 24 -24.00 9.56 -10.78
CA GLY A 24 -22.69 9.93 -11.30
C GLY A 24 -21.61 10.16 -10.24
N ALA A 25 -21.95 10.14 -8.95
CA ALA A 25 -20.97 10.13 -7.86
C ALA A 25 -20.49 8.71 -7.56
N CYS A 26 -19.19 8.56 -7.32
CA CYS A 26 -18.57 7.33 -6.86
C CYS A 26 -18.46 7.38 -5.34
N VAL A 27 -19.22 6.52 -4.64
CA VAL A 27 -19.32 6.53 -3.17
C VAL A 27 -18.67 5.26 -2.61
N PRO A 28 -17.59 5.36 -1.81
CA PRO A 28 -16.92 4.20 -1.24
C PRO A 28 -17.84 3.51 -0.23
N LEU A 29 -17.84 2.18 -0.26
CA LEU A 29 -18.58 1.35 0.68
C LEU A 29 -17.66 0.75 1.73
N ARG A 30 -16.57 0.12 1.27
CA ARG A 30 -15.59 -0.57 2.12
C ARG A 30 -14.29 -0.79 1.38
N VAL A 31 -13.23 -1.03 2.14
CA VAL A 31 -11.96 -1.52 1.60
C VAL A 31 -12.05 -3.03 1.41
N HIS A 32 -11.96 -3.47 0.17
CA HIS A 32 -12.00 -4.90 -0.19
C HIS A 32 -10.64 -5.57 0.06
N THR A 33 -9.54 -4.92 -0.32
CA THR A 33 -8.21 -5.52 -0.24
C THR A 33 -7.13 -4.49 -0.01
N ILE A 34 -6.18 -4.81 0.88
CA ILE A 34 -4.96 -4.06 1.10
C ILE A 34 -3.77 -4.96 0.80
N VAL A 35 -2.86 -4.48 -0.06
CA VAL A 35 -1.58 -5.12 -0.35
C VAL A 35 -0.47 -4.20 0.10
N ILE A 36 0.45 -4.69 0.92
CA ILE A 36 1.64 -3.94 1.34
C ILE A 36 2.86 -4.83 1.18
N SER A 37 3.86 -4.33 0.46
CA SER A 37 5.21 -4.89 0.41
C SER A 37 6.19 -3.86 0.95
N ALA A 38 6.72 -4.15 2.14
CA ALA A 38 7.64 -3.28 2.86
C ALA A 38 8.99 -3.99 3.05
N GLN A 39 10.07 -3.28 2.72
CA GLN A 39 11.42 -3.73 3.03
C GLN A 39 11.63 -3.72 4.54
N HIS A 40 12.27 -4.76 5.07
CA HIS A 40 12.51 -4.91 6.50
C HIS A 40 13.92 -5.43 6.79
N LYS A 41 14.34 -5.30 8.05
CA LYS A 41 15.63 -5.83 8.50
C LYS A 41 15.59 -7.36 8.52
N ALA A 42 16.71 -8.00 8.19
CA ALA A 42 16.85 -9.46 8.24
C ALA A 42 16.60 -10.05 9.64
N SER A 43 16.84 -9.26 10.69
CA SER A 43 16.59 -9.63 12.08
C SER A 43 15.13 -9.55 12.50
N THR A 44 14.25 -8.97 11.69
CA THR A 44 12.83 -8.79 12.05
C THR A 44 12.00 -9.97 11.54
N PRO A 45 11.32 -10.71 12.43
CA PRO A 45 10.43 -11.79 12.03
C PRO A 45 9.27 -11.27 11.16
N LEU A 46 8.89 -12.03 10.13
CA LEU A 46 7.83 -11.63 9.21
C LEU A 46 6.49 -11.37 9.90
N GLU A 47 6.14 -12.18 10.91
CA GLU A 47 4.92 -11.99 11.70
C GLU A 47 4.90 -10.65 12.44
N LYS A 48 6.06 -10.19 12.92
CA LYS A 48 6.19 -8.88 13.55
C LYS A 48 6.03 -7.74 12.54
N VAL A 49 6.57 -7.90 11.33
CA VAL A 49 6.36 -6.95 10.23
C VAL A 49 4.86 -6.85 9.90
N ARG A 50 4.18 -7.99 9.72
CA ARG A 50 2.75 -8.05 9.41
C ARG A 50 1.89 -7.41 10.51
N SER A 51 2.16 -7.72 11.79
CA SER A 51 1.44 -7.12 12.91
C SER A 51 1.60 -5.61 12.96
N ASP A 52 2.82 -5.11 12.71
CA ASP A 52 3.13 -3.69 12.79
C ASP A 52 2.53 -2.91 11.61
N LEU A 53 2.46 -3.52 10.42
CA LEU A 53 1.75 -2.96 9.28
C LEU A 53 0.24 -2.79 9.57
N ILE A 54 -0.38 -3.75 10.24
CA ILE A 54 -1.80 -3.63 10.62
C ILE A 54 -1.98 -2.50 11.63
N GLU A 55 -1.23 -2.54 12.74
CA GLU A 55 -1.49 -1.67 13.89
C GLU A 55 -1.01 -0.24 13.68
N HIS A 56 0.14 -0.04 13.05
CA HIS A 56 0.80 1.26 12.98
C HIS A 56 0.69 1.93 11.60
N VAL A 57 0.20 1.21 10.58
CA VAL A 57 0.05 1.76 9.23
C VAL A 57 -1.42 1.72 8.81
N ILE A 58 -2.02 0.54 8.74
CA ILE A 58 -3.38 0.39 8.21
C ILE A 58 -4.40 1.05 9.13
N LYS A 59 -4.47 0.66 10.41
CA LYS A 59 -5.43 1.25 11.37
C LYS A 59 -5.18 2.73 11.65
N ALA A 60 -3.96 3.22 11.41
CA ALA A 60 -3.61 4.61 11.60
C ALA A 60 -4.08 5.52 10.44
N VAL A 61 -4.34 4.96 9.25
CA VAL A 61 -4.61 5.71 8.03
C VAL A 61 -5.99 5.43 7.45
N VAL A 62 -6.43 4.17 7.48
CA VAL A 62 -7.72 3.77 6.91
C VAL A 62 -8.82 3.97 7.95
N PRO A 63 -9.90 4.71 7.61
CA PRO A 63 -11.06 4.84 8.49
C PRO A 63 -11.62 3.48 8.91
N GLU A 64 -11.91 3.32 10.21
CA GLU A 64 -12.37 2.05 10.79
C GLU A 64 -13.71 1.60 10.21
N ASP A 65 -14.59 2.54 9.83
CA ASP A 65 -15.89 2.28 9.21
C ASP A 65 -15.80 1.73 7.78
N LEU A 66 -14.61 1.74 7.17
CA LEU A 66 -14.36 1.13 5.87
C LEU A 66 -13.67 -0.24 5.97
N LEU A 67 -13.32 -0.69 7.17
CA LEU A 67 -12.67 -1.98 7.42
C LEU A 67 -13.66 -2.94 8.08
N ASP A 68 -13.69 -4.19 7.61
CA ASP A 68 -14.53 -5.23 8.20
C ASP A 68 -13.84 -6.60 8.19
N GLU A 69 -14.55 -7.62 8.68
CA GLU A 69 -14.05 -8.99 8.79
C GLU A 69 -13.74 -9.63 7.42
N GLU A 70 -14.31 -9.10 6.34
CA GLU A 70 -14.08 -9.58 4.98
C GLU A 70 -12.95 -8.81 4.27
N THR A 71 -12.32 -7.82 4.90
CA THR A 71 -11.21 -7.09 4.29
C THR A 71 -10.00 -8.02 4.15
N LEU A 72 -9.49 -8.16 2.93
CA LEU A 72 -8.35 -9.03 2.64
C LEU A 72 -7.03 -8.29 2.85
N TYR A 73 -6.11 -8.89 3.60
CA TYR A 73 -4.79 -8.33 3.88
C TYR A 73 -3.67 -9.19 3.27
N TYR A 74 -2.97 -8.67 2.27
CA TYR A 74 -1.78 -9.28 1.69
C TYR A 74 -0.53 -8.51 2.12
N LEU A 75 0.02 -8.89 3.27
CA LEU A 75 1.13 -8.20 3.92
C LEU A 75 2.43 -8.98 3.75
N ASN A 76 3.36 -8.40 2.99
CA ASN A 76 4.56 -9.05 2.47
C ASN A 76 4.25 -10.46 1.93
N PRO A 77 3.39 -10.58 0.89
CA PRO A 77 2.96 -11.88 0.36
C PRO A 77 4.13 -12.68 -0.24
N CYS A 78 5.17 -11.99 -0.73
CA CYS A 78 6.41 -12.60 -1.21
C CYS A 78 7.31 -13.14 -0.08
N GLY A 79 6.93 -12.95 1.19
CA GLY A 79 7.72 -13.33 2.34
C GLY A 79 8.80 -12.30 2.68
N SER A 80 10.05 -12.75 2.71
CA SER A 80 11.19 -11.93 3.14
C SER A 80 11.57 -10.88 2.10
N PHE A 81 11.65 -9.62 2.52
CA PHE A 81 12.04 -8.50 1.66
C PHE A 81 13.16 -7.68 2.31
N ILE A 82 14.39 -8.16 2.18
CA ILE A 82 15.56 -7.57 2.87
C ILE A 82 16.34 -6.62 1.98
N ILE A 83 16.54 -6.99 0.71
CA ILE A 83 17.30 -6.20 -0.27
C ILE A 83 16.28 -5.51 -1.17
N GLY A 84 16.44 -4.20 -1.36
CA GLY A 84 15.54 -3.39 -2.18
C GLY A 84 16.17 -2.06 -2.59
N GLY A 85 15.37 -1.15 -3.13
CA GLY A 85 15.85 0.10 -3.69
C GLY A 85 16.63 -0.09 -5.00
N PRO A 86 17.51 0.85 -5.39
CA PRO A 86 18.23 0.83 -6.67
C PRO A 86 19.08 -0.41 -6.91
N GLN A 87 19.46 -1.13 -5.86
CA GLN A 87 20.19 -2.39 -5.96
C GLN A 87 19.36 -3.50 -6.60
N SER A 88 18.03 -3.46 -6.45
CA SER A 88 17.12 -4.51 -6.90
C SER A 88 16.21 -4.10 -8.06
N ASP A 89 15.97 -2.80 -8.24
CA ASP A 89 15.10 -2.27 -9.29
C ASP A 89 15.61 -0.90 -9.77
N ALA A 90 15.87 -0.76 -11.07
CA ALA A 90 16.41 0.47 -11.64
C ALA A 90 15.33 1.57 -11.67
N GLY A 91 15.59 2.68 -10.96
CA GLY A 91 14.71 3.84 -10.97
C GLY A 91 14.97 4.76 -12.17
N LEU A 92 13.89 5.16 -12.86
CA LEU A 92 13.94 6.21 -13.87
C LEU A 92 12.86 7.26 -13.59
N THR A 93 13.19 8.53 -13.81
CA THR A 93 12.24 9.65 -13.71
C THR A 93 11.04 9.42 -14.62
N GLY A 94 9.84 9.82 -14.17
CA GLY A 94 8.63 9.73 -14.97
C GLY A 94 8.06 8.32 -15.15
N ARG A 95 8.45 7.35 -14.32
CA ARG A 95 7.95 5.96 -14.38
C ARG A 95 6.83 5.65 -13.40
N LYS A 96 6.32 6.65 -12.69
CA LYS A 96 5.22 6.52 -11.71
C LYS A 96 4.06 7.48 -11.98
N ILE A 97 3.88 7.94 -13.22
CA ILE A 97 2.90 8.97 -13.62
C ILE A 97 1.44 8.71 -13.20
N ILE A 98 1.01 7.45 -13.06
CA ILE A 98 -0.35 7.14 -12.58
C ILE A 98 -0.44 7.21 -11.04
N VAL A 99 0.64 6.87 -10.35
CA VAL A 99 0.77 7.08 -8.90
C VAL A 99 0.83 8.57 -8.59
N ASP A 100 1.52 9.35 -9.42
CA ASP A 100 1.68 10.80 -9.24
C ASP A 100 0.37 11.57 -9.51
N THR A 101 -0.63 10.93 -10.12
CA THR A 101 -1.89 11.57 -10.50
C THR A 101 -3.08 10.97 -9.78
N TYR A 102 -3.98 10.30 -10.49
CA TYR A 102 -5.30 9.95 -9.98
C TYR A 102 -5.45 8.46 -9.65
N GLY A 103 -4.33 7.72 -9.57
CA GLY A 103 -4.35 6.29 -9.22
C GLY A 103 -5.16 5.43 -10.21
N GLY A 104 -5.25 5.87 -11.47
CA GLY A 104 -6.00 5.19 -12.54
C GLY A 104 -7.39 5.75 -12.80
N TRP A 105 -7.91 6.64 -11.95
CA TRP A 105 -9.15 7.36 -12.20
C TRP A 105 -8.97 8.52 -13.21
N GLY A 106 -10.05 8.93 -13.87
CA GLY A 106 -10.00 10.04 -14.82
C GLY A 106 -9.14 9.73 -16.05
N ALA A 107 -8.13 10.56 -16.32
CA ALA A 107 -7.24 10.41 -17.46
C ALA A 107 -5.85 11.01 -17.18
N HIS A 108 -4.86 10.61 -18.00
CA HIS A 108 -3.50 11.13 -17.95
C HIS A 108 -2.95 11.34 -19.37
N GLY A 109 -2.33 12.50 -19.64
CA GLY A 109 -1.85 12.89 -20.98
C GLY A 109 -0.52 12.25 -21.42
N GLY A 110 0.16 11.54 -20.51
CA GLY A 110 1.36 10.74 -20.79
C GLY A 110 2.70 11.41 -20.47
N GLY A 111 2.74 12.73 -20.25
CA GLY A 111 3.93 13.45 -19.83
C GLY A 111 4.25 13.27 -18.34
N ALA A 112 5.52 13.12 -18.00
CA ALA A 112 5.95 13.23 -16.61
C ALA A 112 5.92 14.70 -16.13
N PHE A 113 5.81 14.92 -14.82
CA PHE A 113 5.88 16.23 -14.19
C PHE A 113 7.28 16.85 -14.22
#